data_AF-A0A524PAB6-F1
#
_entry.id   AF-A0A524PAB6-F1
#
_cell.length_a   1.000
_cell.length_b   1.000
_cell.length_c   1.000
_cell.angle_alpha   90.00
_cell.angle_beta   90.00
_cell.angle_gamma   90.00
#
_symmetry.space_group_name_H-M   'P 1'
#
loop_
_entity.id
_entity.type
_entity.pdbx_description
1 polymer ?
#
loop_
_entity_poly.entity_id
_entity_poly.type
_entity_poly.pdbx_seq_one_letter_code
_entity_poly.pdbx_strand_id
1 'polypeptide(L)'
;MDTSSDTQSPATPDEVRARIRSEHAQISALLARVEALSERVRDDTKSVIALREELLGLGDVLLAHLHYEEYQLPSLAEGGDVAEMVEDMHREHQAQRHIFESVIRELDETAVGSKLVTGVRELSRAIRDDMEHEERELLNRP
;
A
#
# COMPACT_ATOMS: atom_id res chain seq x y z
N MET A 1 -38.58 -13.58 -10.36
CA MET A 1 -37.91 -13.13 -11.59
C MET A 1 -37.38 -11.75 -11.29
N ASP A 2 -36.06 -11.64 -11.20
CA ASP A 2 -35.22 -10.48 -11.51
C ASP A 2 -33.83 -10.75 -10.93
N THR A 3 -33.19 -11.76 -11.49
CA THR A 3 -31.74 -11.95 -11.43
C THR A 3 -31.14 -11.02 -12.49
N SER A 4 -31.07 -9.72 -12.18
CA SER A 4 -30.21 -8.82 -12.91
C SER A 4 -28.80 -9.07 -12.43
N SER A 5 -28.10 -9.85 -13.23
CA SER A 5 -26.66 -10.02 -13.18
C SER A 5 -26.04 -8.62 -13.28
N ASP A 6 -25.47 -8.13 -12.18
CA ASP A 6 -24.53 -7.01 -12.19
C ASP A 6 -23.29 -7.46 -12.97
N THR A 7 -23.39 -7.48 -14.29
CA THR A 7 -22.22 -7.39 -15.15
C THR A 7 -21.66 -5.99 -14.96
N GLN A 8 -20.84 -5.85 -13.92
CA GLN A 8 -20.01 -4.69 -13.65
C GLN A 8 -19.23 -4.41 -14.94
N SER A 9 -19.60 -3.34 -15.65
CA SER A 9 -18.81 -2.87 -16.79
C SER A 9 -17.36 -2.72 -16.32
N PRO A 10 -16.36 -3.14 -17.12
CA PRO A 10 -14.96 -2.93 -16.78
C PRO A 10 -14.75 -1.44 -16.51
N ALA A 11 -14.06 -1.12 -15.40
CA ALA A 11 -13.81 0.25 -14.97
C ALA A 11 -13.13 1.02 -16.10
N THR A 12 -13.59 2.24 -16.34
CA THR A 12 -12.95 3.15 -17.29
C THR A 12 -11.57 3.60 -16.77
N PRO A 13 -10.63 4.00 -17.65
CA PRO A 13 -9.33 4.51 -17.22
C PRO A 13 -9.43 5.62 -16.17
N ASP A 14 -10.38 6.55 -16.32
CA ASP A 14 -10.59 7.64 -15.36
C ASP A 14 -11.11 7.15 -14.00
N GLU A 15 -11.99 6.15 -13.98
CA GLU A 15 -12.45 5.52 -12.74
C GLU A 15 -11.30 4.78 -12.02
N VAL A 16 -10.45 4.08 -12.77
CA VAL A 16 -9.25 3.44 -12.22
C VAL A 16 -8.33 4.49 -11.61
N ARG A 17 -7.98 5.54 -12.36
CA ARG A 17 -7.11 6.63 -11.89
C ARG A 17 -7.69 7.34 -10.66
N ALA A 18 -8.99 7.62 -10.65
CA ALA A 18 -9.65 8.30 -9.54
C ALA A 18 -9.63 7.43 -8.27
N ARG A 19 -9.86 6.12 -8.42
CA ARG A 19 -9.79 5.18 -7.30
C ARG A 19 -8.38 5.08 -6.72
N ILE A 20 -7.37 4.86 -7.55
CA ILE A 20 -5.97 4.74 -7.10
C ILE A 20 -5.54 6.00 -6.33
N ARG A 21 -5.81 7.20 -6.85
CA ARG A 21 -5.53 8.46 -6.13
C ARG A 21 -6.24 8.57 -4.77
N SER A 22 -7.48 8.08 -4.68
CA SER A 22 -8.20 8.06 -3.40
C SER A 22 -7.55 7.09 -2.41
N GLU A 23 -7.11 5.93 -2.88
CA GLU A 23 -6.38 4.94 -2.08
C GLU A 23 -5.02 5.49 -1.63
N HIS A 24 -4.26 6.18 -2.50
CA HIS A 24 -3.00 6.87 -2.13
C HIS A 24 -3.20 7.87 -1.00
N ALA A 25 -4.26 8.67 -1.05
CA ALA A 25 -4.57 9.63 0.00
C ALA A 25 -4.88 8.92 1.34
N GLN A 26 -5.59 7.79 1.30
CA GLN A 26 -5.89 6.98 2.47
C GLN A 26 -4.62 6.33 3.05
N ILE A 27 -3.80 5.72 2.21
CA ILE A 27 -2.52 5.09 2.58
C ILE A 27 -1.58 6.13 3.19
N SER A 28 -1.44 7.30 2.56
CA SER A 28 -0.63 8.40 3.08
C SER A 28 -1.06 8.83 4.50
N ALA A 29 -2.37 8.91 4.75
CA ALA A 29 -2.88 9.25 6.08
C ALA A 29 -2.61 8.14 7.11
N LEU A 30 -2.67 6.87 6.72
CA LEU A 30 -2.32 5.72 7.57
C LEU A 30 -0.82 5.70 7.89
N LEU A 31 0.03 5.87 6.88
CA LEU A 31 1.49 5.96 7.05
C LEU A 31 1.87 7.03 8.06
N ALA A 32 1.31 8.24 7.93
CA ALA A 32 1.58 9.33 8.87
C ALA A 32 1.20 8.97 10.33
N ARG A 33 0.12 8.21 10.53
CA ARG A 33 -0.28 7.74 11.87
C ARG A 33 0.66 6.67 12.41
N VAL A 34 1.00 5.67 11.57
CA VAL A 34 1.91 4.58 11.93
C VAL A 34 3.30 5.13 12.29
N GLU A 35 3.84 6.04 11.48
CA GLU A 35 5.12 6.71 11.76
C GLU A 35 5.06 7.46 13.10
N ALA A 36 4.05 8.31 13.30
CA ALA A 36 3.90 9.07 14.53
C ALA A 36 3.73 8.17 15.77
N LEU A 37 3.05 7.03 15.66
CA LEU A 37 2.94 6.07 16.76
C LEU A 37 4.24 5.31 17.01
N SER A 38 4.96 4.91 15.95
CA SER A 38 6.24 4.22 16.06
C SER A 38 7.29 5.07 16.80
N GLU A 39 7.30 6.38 16.64
CA GLU A 39 8.22 7.28 17.34
C GLU A 39 7.86 7.48 18.82
N ARG A 40 6.60 7.24 19.19
CA ARG A 40 6.07 7.45 20.54
C ARG A 40 5.86 6.15 21.31
N VAL A 41 6.02 5.00 20.66
CA VAL A 41 5.83 3.70 21.27
C VAL A 41 6.81 3.54 22.43
N ARG A 42 6.30 3.05 23.56
CA ARG A 42 7.11 2.69 24.72
C ARG A 42 6.95 1.21 24.96
N ASP A 43 7.75 0.67 25.89
CA ASP A 43 7.59 -0.69 26.36
C ASP A 43 6.37 -0.83 27.31
N ASP A 44 5.22 -0.33 26.86
CA ASP A 44 3.94 -0.42 27.55
C ASP A 44 2.89 -1.03 26.62
N THR A 45 2.08 -1.93 27.16
CA THR A 45 1.12 -2.71 26.39
C THR A 45 0.15 -1.86 25.59
N LYS A 46 -0.22 -0.66 26.08
CA LYS A 46 -1.21 0.19 25.42
C LYS A 46 -0.65 0.83 24.15
N SER A 47 0.57 1.36 24.19
CA SER A 47 1.17 1.96 23.00
C SER A 47 1.49 0.92 21.93
N VAL A 48 1.89 -0.29 22.34
CA VAL A 48 2.10 -1.43 21.43
C VAL A 48 0.80 -1.86 20.75
N ILE A 49 -0.30 -2.00 21.50
CA ILE A 49 -1.62 -2.33 20.92
C ILE A 49 -2.05 -1.27 19.91
N ALA A 50 -1.93 0.02 20.24
CA ALA A 50 -2.33 1.10 19.34
C ALA A 50 -1.53 1.09 18.03
N LEU A 51 -0.21 0.87 18.11
CA LEU A 51 0.63 0.75 16.92
C LEU A 51 0.27 -0.50 16.09
N ARG A 52 -0.06 -1.61 16.75
CA ARG A 52 -0.52 -2.85 16.09
C ARG A 52 -1.81 -2.65 15.32
N GLU A 53 -2.79 -1.99 15.93
CA GLU A 53 -4.08 -1.71 15.30
C GLU A 53 -3.92 -0.85 14.03
N GLU A 54 -3.11 0.22 14.09
CA GLU A 54 -2.86 1.07 12.92
C GLU A 54 -2.03 0.36 11.84
N LEU A 55 -1.05 -0.47 12.22
CA LEU A 55 -0.31 -1.29 11.26
C LEU A 55 -1.21 -2.31 10.55
N LEU A 56 -2.10 -2.97 11.27
CA LEU A 56 -3.08 -3.89 10.67
C LEU A 56 -4.02 -3.14 9.71
N GLY A 57 -4.52 -1.97 10.12
CA GLY A 57 -5.34 -1.13 9.25
C GLY A 57 -4.61 -0.65 8.00
N LEU A 58 -3.32 -0.33 8.11
CA LEU A 58 -2.46 -0.04 6.95
C LEU A 58 -2.32 -1.28 6.05
N GLY A 59 -2.06 -2.45 6.63
CA GLY A 59 -1.90 -3.70 5.91
C GLY A 59 -3.13 -4.08 5.09
N ASP A 60 -4.31 -3.98 5.68
CA ASP A 60 -5.57 -4.29 5.00
C ASP A 60 -5.78 -3.42 3.75
N VAL A 61 -5.50 -2.12 3.86
CA VAL A 61 -5.65 -1.17 2.75
C VAL A 61 -4.55 -1.37 1.71
N LEU A 62 -3.28 -1.47 2.14
CA LEU A 62 -2.14 -1.62 1.25
C LEU A 62 -2.24 -2.91 0.44
N LEU A 63 -2.53 -4.05 1.06
CA LEU A 63 -2.60 -5.33 0.34
C LEU A 63 -3.73 -5.35 -0.69
N ALA A 64 -4.88 -4.75 -0.36
CA ALA A 64 -5.99 -4.62 -1.30
C ALA A 64 -5.64 -3.69 -2.47
N HIS A 65 -4.92 -2.60 -2.19
CA HIS A 65 -4.46 -1.63 -3.16
C HIS A 65 -3.45 -2.23 -4.14
N LEU A 66 -2.36 -2.83 -3.64
CA LEU A 66 -1.34 -3.50 -4.47
C LEU A 66 -1.95 -4.57 -5.38
N HIS A 67 -2.94 -5.32 -4.88
CA HIS A 67 -3.66 -6.31 -5.68
C HIS A 67 -4.52 -5.67 -6.78
N TYR A 68 -5.17 -4.56 -6.46
CA TYR A 68 -5.98 -3.82 -7.42
C TYR A 68 -5.10 -3.25 -8.55
N GLU A 69 -3.94 -2.69 -8.20
CA GLU A 69 -2.97 -2.14 -9.14
C GLU A 69 -2.35 -3.19 -10.04
N GLU A 70 -1.92 -4.32 -9.46
CA GLU A 70 -1.42 -5.48 -10.20
C GLU A 70 -2.39 -5.92 -11.31
N TYR A 71 -3.69 -5.72 -11.11
CA TYR A 71 -4.72 -6.06 -12.08
C TYR A 71 -5.09 -4.90 -13.02
N GLN A 72 -5.10 -3.65 -12.54
CA GLN A 72 -5.69 -2.51 -13.26
C GLN A 72 -4.67 -1.56 -13.88
N LEU A 73 -3.52 -1.28 -13.24
CA LEU A 73 -2.51 -0.37 -13.78
C LEU A 73 -2.01 -0.77 -15.17
N PRO A 74 -1.84 -2.07 -15.50
CA PRO A 74 -1.45 -2.49 -16.86
C PRO A 74 -2.42 -2.04 -17.95
N SER A 75 -3.70 -1.83 -17.62
CA SER A 75 -4.71 -1.34 -18.56
C SER A 75 -4.53 0.15 -18.91
N LEU A 76 -3.78 0.90 -18.11
CA LEU A 76 -3.49 2.33 -18.32
C LEU A 76 -2.20 2.56 -19.12
N ALA A 77 -1.39 1.52 -19.35
CA ALA A 77 -0.11 1.65 -20.02
C ALA A 77 -0.29 1.87 -21.53
N GLU A 78 0.25 2.99 -22.03
CA GLU A 78 0.34 3.27 -23.46
C GLU A 78 1.74 2.94 -23.98
N GLY A 79 1.86 1.99 -24.91
CA GLY A 79 3.14 1.64 -25.55
C GLY A 79 3.58 0.19 -25.36
N GLY A 80 4.77 -0.15 -25.88
CA GLY A 80 5.19 -1.52 -26.18
C GLY A 80 5.85 -2.33 -25.06
N ASP A 81 5.93 -1.85 -23.83
CA ASP A 81 6.63 -2.58 -22.74
C ASP A 81 5.81 -2.76 -21.45
N VAL A 82 4.51 -3.06 -21.61
CA VAL A 82 3.61 -3.39 -20.48
C VAL A 82 4.14 -4.58 -19.68
N ALA A 83 4.86 -5.51 -20.31
CA ALA A 83 5.39 -6.70 -19.65
C ALA A 83 6.52 -6.37 -18.66
N GLU A 84 7.48 -5.53 -19.06
CA GLU A 84 8.58 -5.08 -18.17
C GLU A 84 8.02 -4.30 -16.98
N MET A 85 7.09 -3.37 -17.25
CA MET A 85 6.41 -2.59 -16.21
C MET A 85 5.69 -3.50 -15.19
N VAL A 86 4.97 -4.52 -15.65
CA VAL A 86 4.27 -5.47 -14.77
C VAL A 86 5.25 -6.26 -13.91
N GLU A 87 6.38 -6.69 -14.48
CA GLU A 87 7.39 -7.44 -13.74
C GLU A 87 8.04 -6.59 -12.65
N ASP A 88 8.38 -5.34 -12.98
CA ASP A 88 8.98 -4.39 -12.04
C ASP A 88 8.02 -4.04 -10.90
N MET A 89 6.78 -3.68 -11.22
CA MET A 89 5.72 -3.42 -10.24
C MET A 89 5.52 -4.63 -9.31
N HIS A 90 5.43 -5.84 -9.86
CA HIS A 90 5.25 -7.02 -9.02
C HIS A 90 6.45 -7.23 -8.08
N ARG A 91 7.68 -6.98 -8.55
CA ARG A 91 8.89 -7.08 -7.72
C ARG A 91 8.87 -6.06 -6.58
N GLU A 92 8.49 -4.83 -6.86
CA GLU A 92 8.40 -3.75 -5.88
C GLU A 92 7.29 -4.03 -4.85
N HIS A 93 6.11 -4.44 -5.30
CA HIS A 93 4.99 -4.82 -4.43
C HIS A 93 5.34 -6.01 -3.53
N GLN A 94 6.07 -7.02 -4.04
CA GLN A 94 6.57 -8.12 -3.22
C GLN A 94 7.56 -7.66 -2.15
N ALA A 95 8.44 -6.70 -2.47
CA ALA A 95 9.34 -6.11 -1.48
C ALA A 95 8.57 -5.37 -0.38
N GLN A 96 7.55 -4.58 -0.75
CA GLN A 96 6.68 -3.89 0.22
C GLN A 96 5.96 -4.88 1.15
N ARG A 97 5.38 -5.95 0.60
CA ARG A 97 4.73 -7.02 1.39
C ARG A 97 5.71 -7.66 2.36
N HIS A 98 6.93 -7.95 1.92
CA HIS A 98 7.95 -8.56 2.77
C HIS A 98 8.38 -7.64 3.94
N ILE A 99 8.58 -6.35 3.67
CA ILE A 99 8.91 -5.36 4.71
C ILE A 99 7.75 -5.27 5.72
N PHE A 100 6.51 -5.20 5.23
CA PHE A 100 5.32 -5.15 6.09
C PHE A 100 5.22 -6.36 7.00
N GLU A 101 5.38 -7.57 6.46
CA GLU A 101 5.40 -8.81 7.24
C GLU A 101 6.50 -8.80 8.33
N SER A 102 7.69 -8.31 7.98
CA SER A 102 8.78 -8.20 8.97
C SER A 102 8.44 -7.21 10.09
N VAL A 103 7.84 -6.06 9.76
CA VAL A 103 7.39 -5.07 10.75
C VAL A 103 6.34 -5.65 11.70
N ILE A 104 5.36 -6.40 11.19
CA ILE A 104 4.35 -7.07 12.02
C ILE A 104 4.99 -8.12 12.94
N ARG A 105 5.92 -8.93 12.42
CA ARG A 105 6.64 -9.93 13.24
C ARG A 105 7.48 -9.28 14.34
N GLU A 106 8.20 -8.20 14.04
CA GLU A 106 9.01 -7.48 15.03
C GLU A 106 8.16 -6.92 16.17
N LEU A 107 6.93 -6.49 15.87
CA LEU A 107 5.98 -6.02 16.87
C LEU A 107 5.49 -7.16 17.79
N ASP A 108 5.36 -8.38 17.26
CA ASP A 108 4.89 -9.56 18.01
C ASP A 108 5.96 -10.19 18.91
N GLU A 109 7.24 -10.05 18.54
CA GLU A 109 8.36 -10.59 19.32
C GLU A 109 8.67 -9.76 20.59
N THR A 110 7.80 -8.81 20.98
CA THR A 110 7.94 -7.93 22.16
C THR A 110 9.22 -7.07 22.14
N ALA A 111 9.97 -7.06 21.03
CA ALA A 111 11.17 -6.28 20.83
C ALA A 111 10.82 -4.90 20.25
N VAL A 112 9.98 -4.16 20.97
CA VAL A 112 9.57 -2.82 20.58
C VAL A 112 10.75 -1.88 20.79
N GLY A 113 11.51 -1.64 19.71
CA GLY A 113 12.78 -0.92 19.78
C GLY A 113 13.16 -0.22 18.47
N SER A 114 14.41 0.20 18.36
CA SER A 114 14.92 0.95 17.20
C SER A 114 14.78 0.21 15.85
N LYS A 115 14.68 -1.12 15.87
CA LYS A 115 14.42 -1.94 14.67
C LYS A 115 13.03 -1.69 14.10
N LEU A 116 12.00 -1.72 14.93
CA LEU A 116 10.62 -1.44 14.53
C LEU A 116 10.47 -0.04 13.91
N VAL A 117 11.08 0.97 14.53
CA VAL A 117 11.07 2.35 13.99
C VAL A 117 11.77 2.41 12.63
N THR A 118 12.90 1.72 12.48
CA THR A 118 13.61 1.64 11.20
C THR A 118 12.74 0.94 10.14
N GLY A 119 12.16 -0.22 10.47
CA GLY A 119 11.30 -0.97 9.56
C GLY A 119 10.06 -0.20 9.13
N VAL A 120 9.40 0.52 10.05
CA VAL A 120 8.27 1.41 9.72
C VAL A 120 8.70 2.52 8.76
N ARG A 121 9.88 3.11 8.95
CA ARG A 121 10.40 4.16 8.05
C ARG A 121 10.75 3.62 6.67
N GLU A 122 11.37 2.44 6.62
CA GLU A 122 11.69 1.77 5.36
C GLU A 122 10.42 1.41 4.57
N LEU A 123 9.41 0.84 5.25
CA LEU A 123 8.10 0.57 4.67
C LEU A 123 7.45 1.84 4.13
N SER A 124 7.39 2.89 4.96
CA SER A 124 6.73 4.15 4.60
C SER A 124 7.42 4.83 3.43
N ARG A 125 8.74 4.71 3.32
CA ARG A 125 9.49 5.19 2.17
C ARG A 125 9.19 4.37 0.91
N ALA A 126 9.25 3.05 1.00
CA ALA A 126 8.99 2.18 -0.14
C ALA A 126 7.61 2.44 -0.76
N ILE A 127 6.57 2.56 0.07
CA ILE A 127 5.20 2.84 -0.38
C ILE A 127 5.08 4.25 -0.99
N ARG A 128 5.74 5.26 -0.42
CA ARG A 128 5.71 6.62 -0.99
C ARG A 128 6.44 6.73 -2.32
N ASP A 129 7.63 6.13 -2.41
CA ASP A 129 8.44 6.14 -3.63
C ASP A 129 7.67 5.47 -4.79
N ASP A 130 6.93 4.40 -4.49
CA ASP A 130 6.04 3.68 -5.41
C ASP A 130 4.84 4.52 -5.86
N MET A 131 4.03 5.03 -4.92
CA MET A 131 2.89 5.91 -5.23
C MET A 131 3.31 7.15 -6.06
N GLU A 132 4.46 7.75 -5.76
CA GLU A 132 5.01 8.88 -6.53
C GLU A 132 5.38 8.47 -7.96
N HIS A 133 5.92 7.27 -8.15
CA HIS A 133 6.23 6.73 -9.46
C HIS A 133 4.95 6.53 -10.28
N GLU A 134 3.95 5.84 -9.72
CA GLU A 134 2.68 5.55 -10.38
C GLU A 134 1.92 6.83 -10.74
N GLU A 135 1.87 7.80 -9.83
CA GLU A 135 1.26 9.09 -10.09
C GLU A 135 1.92 9.78 -11.29
N ARG A 136 3.25 9.78 -11.35
CA ARG A 136 4.02 10.43 -12.42
C ARG A 136 3.89 9.71 -13.75
N GLU A 137 3.98 8.38 -13.74
CA GLU A 137 4.12 7.58 -14.96
C GLU A 137 2.80 7.05 -15.51
N LEU A 138 1.77 6.87 -14.68
CA LEU A 138 0.54 6.18 -15.08
C LEU A 138 -0.72 7.02 -14.85
N LEU A 139 -0.82 7.71 -13.72
CA LEU A 139 -2.06 8.38 -13.35
C LEU A 139 -2.21 9.78 -13.96
N ASN A 140 -1.11 10.50 -14.15
CA ASN A 140 -1.12 11.89 -14.65
C ASN A 140 -0.99 12.00 -16.19
N ARG A 141 -0.84 10.87 -16.89
CA ARG A 141 -0.92 10.83 -18.35
C ARG A 141 -2.38 10.97 -18.80
N PRO A 142 -2.67 11.76 -19.86
CA PRO A 142 -4.03 12.01 -20.34
C PRO A 142 -4.79 10.73 -20.69
#